data_AF-A0A972F520-F1
#
_entry.id   AF-A0A972F520-F1
#
_cell.length_a   1.000
_cell.length_b   1.000
_cell.length_c   1.000
_cell.angle_alpha   90.00
_cell.angle_beta   90.00
_cell.angle_gamma   90.00
#
_symmetry.space_group_name_H-M   'P 1'
#
loop_
_entity.id
_entity.type
_entity.pdbx_description
1 polymer ?
#
loop_
_entity_poly.entity_id
_entity_poly.type
_entity_poly.pdbx_seq_one_letter_code
_entity_poly.pdbx_strand_id
1 'polypeptide(L)'
;GMHLVIATQRPSADVITGLMKSNIPSRIAFAVSSGLESRIILDQMGAEKLIGTGDMLFSPLGVGKPERIQGVFVSDEERERVISFIKDRSQANYSEDISAQIEEAGKEKEDEKGSGAEFSEYDELLKDAAVVVIEAKQASVSMLQRRLKLGYSRAARIVDQLEDLGIVGGFEGSKPREVKMTMSEWLEFIGEENGSDDLIIEDEELDEDF
;
A
#
# COMPACT_ATOMS: atom_id res chain seq x y z
N GLY A 1 20.49 19.00 -5.42
CA GLY A 1 21.09 17.71 -5.81
C GLY A 1 20.26 16.58 -5.24
N MET A 2 19.20 16.21 -5.94
CA MET A 2 18.37 15.04 -5.61
C MET A 2 18.98 13.81 -6.27
N HIS A 3 18.96 12.68 -5.57
CA HIS A 3 19.51 11.41 -6.06
C HIS A 3 18.44 10.34 -5.96
N LEU A 4 18.40 9.43 -6.93
CA LEU A 4 17.41 8.35 -6.99
C LEU A 4 18.11 7.00 -6.85
N VAL A 5 17.59 6.15 -5.97
CA VAL A 5 18.03 4.76 -5.81
C VAL A 5 16.82 3.87 -6.02
N ILE A 6 16.88 2.98 -7.02
CA ILE A 6 15.83 2.02 -7.33
C ILE A 6 16.40 0.61 -7.16
N ALA A 7 15.68 -0.22 -6.42
CA ALA A 7 16.03 -1.62 -6.21
C ALA A 7 14.84 -2.52 -6.57
N THR A 8 15.12 -3.68 -7.19
CA THR A 8 14.11 -4.69 -7.52
C THR A 8 14.73 -6.09 -7.46
N GLN A 9 13.94 -7.09 -7.07
CA GLN A 9 14.29 -8.50 -7.19
C GLN A 9 13.72 -9.15 -8.46
N ARG A 10 12.94 -8.39 -9.24
CA ARG A 10 12.33 -8.84 -10.50
C ARG A 10 12.92 -8.07 -11.67
N PRO A 11 14.07 -8.52 -12.22
CA PRO A 11 14.70 -7.87 -13.36
C PRO A 11 14.04 -8.30 -14.68
N SER A 12 12.81 -7.85 -14.90
CA SER A 12 12.03 -8.12 -16.11
C SER A 12 11.83 -6.84 -16.94
N ALA A 13 11.54 -6.97 -18.24
CA ALA A 13 11.48 -5.83 -19.17
C ALA A 13 10.29 -4.88 -18.92
N ASP A 14 9.23 -5.40 -18.30
CA ASP A 14 8.07 -4.64 -17.80
C ASP A 14 8.42 -3.81 -16.56
N VAL A 15 9.40 -4.24 -15.75
CA VAL A 15 9.83 -3.53 -14.55
C VAL A 15 10.97 -2.56 -14.88
N ILE A 16 12.00 -3.04 -15.58
CA ILE A 16 13.17 -2.25 -16.00
C ILE A 16 12.96 -1.86 -17.46
N THR A 17 12.14 -0.84 -17.66
CA THR A 17 11.74 -0.38 -18.99
C THR A 17 12.87 0.35 -19.71
N GLY A 18 12.74 0.52 -21.04
CA GLY A 18 13.71 1.28 -21.83
C GLY A 18 13.91 2.73 -21.36
N LEU A 19 12.83 3.38 -20.92
CA LEU A 19 12.87 4.75 -20.36
C LEU A 19 13.66 4.82 -19.06
N MET A 20 13.57 3.80 -18.20
CA MET A 20 14.42 3.75 -17.00
C MET A 20 15.90 3.59 -17.39
N LYS A 21 16.20 2.67 -18.31
CA LYS A 21 17.58 2.43 -18.75
C LYS A 21 18.22 3.66 -19.37
N SER A 22 17.48 4.46 -20.15
CA SER A 22 18.02 5.68 -20.75
C SER A 22 18.36 6.79 -19.74
N ASN A 23 17.70 6.81 -18.58
CA ASN A 23 17.85 7.88 -17.59
C ASN A 23 18.65 7.47 -16.34
N ILE A 24 18.88 6.17 -16.14
CA ILE A 24 19.62 5.62 -14.99
C ILE A 24 20.83 4.85 -15.54
N PRO A 25 21.96 5.55 -15.81
CA PRO A 25 23.11 4.93 -16.48
C PRO A 25 24.01 4.12 -15.53
N SER A 26 24.07 4.49 -14.25
CA SER A 26 24.84 3.75 -13.25
C SER A 26 23.99 2.63 -12.65
N ARG A 27 24.49 1.39 -12.72
CA ARG A 27 23.69 0.20 -12.34
C ARG A 27 24.52 -0.80 -11.55
N ILE A 28 23.85 -1.53 -10.66
CA ILE A 28 24.42 -2.63 -9.90
C ILE A 28 23.54 -3.85 -10.16
N ALA A 29 24.17 -4.99 -10.46
CA ALA A 29 23.49 -6.28 -10.51
C ALA A 29 24.15 -7.25 -9.52
N PHE A 30 23.35 -7.80 -8.62
CA PHE A 30 23.72 -8.99 -7.85
C PHE A 30 23.52 -10.24 -8.69
N ALA A 31 23.79 -11.42 -8.10
CA ALA A 31 23.51 -12.69 -8.74
C ALA A 31 22.05 -12.79 -9.22
N VAL A 32 21.89 -13.18 -10.48
CA VAL A 32 20.59 -13.36 -11.16
C VAL A 32 20.48 -14.77 -11.72
N SER A 33 19.27 -15.18 -12.08
CA SER A 33 18.98 -16.56 -12.49
C SER A 33 19.38 -16.84 -13.94
N SER A 34 19.50 -15.81 -14.78
CA SER A 34 19.81 -15.99 -16.20
C SER A 34 20.57 -14.83 -16.82
N GLY A 35 21.28 -15.11 -17.91
CA GLY A 35 21.93 -14.07 -18.70
C GLY A 35 20.96 -13.10 -19.38
N LEU A 36 19.68 -13.47 -19.53
CA LEU A 36 18.63 -12.57 -19.98
C LEU A 36 18.36 -11.50 -18.92
N GLU A 37 18.22 -11.90 -17.65
CA GLU A 37 18.06 -10.97 -16.52
C GLU A 37 19.30 -10.07 -16.36
N SER A 38 20.50 -10.62 -16.51
CA SER A 38 21.73 -9.82 -16.53
C SER A 38 21.68 -8.75 -17.62
N ARG A 39 21.24 -9.10 -18.84
CA ARG A 39 21.11 -8.15 -19.94
C ARG A 39 20.03 -7.11 -19.69
N ILE A 40 18.94 -7.45 -19.00
CA ILE A 40 17.90 -6.47 -18.65
C ILE A 40 18.48 -5.39 -17.73
N ILE A 41 19.32 -5.77 -16.76
CA ILE A 41 19.90 -4.82 -15.80
C ILE A 41 21.10 -4.08 -16.42
N LEU A 42 22.07 -4.79 -16.96
CA LEU A 42 23.39 -4.24 -17.34
C LEU A 42 23.56 -4.02 -18.85
N ASP A 43 22.56 -4.35 -19.67
CA ASP A 43 22.68 -4.44 -21.14
C ASP A 43 23.75 -5.45 -21.63
N GLN A 44 24.30 -6.26 -20.72
CA GLN A 44 25.27 -7.33 -21.01
C GLN A 44 25.10 -8.53 -20.07
N MET A 45 25.67 -9.67 -20.46
CA MET A 45 25.70 -10.90 -19.65
C MET A 45 26.85 -10.83 -18.62
N GLY A 46 26.75 -11.62 -17.55
CA GLY A 46 27.79 -11.79 -16.54
C GLY A 46 27.25 -11.91 -15.12
N ALA A 47 26.11 -11.28 -14.80
CA ALA A 47 25.55 -11.31 -13.45
C ALA A 47 25.03 -12.71 -13.07
N GLU A 48 24.66 -13.54 -14.06
CA GLU A 48 24.26 -14.93 -13.86
C GLU A 48 25.39 -15.86 -13.40
N LYS A 49 26.63 -15.36 -13.42
CA LYS A 49 27.83 -16.09 -12.99
C LYS A 49 28.31 -15.68 -11.61
N LEU A 50 27.65 -14.73 -10.97
CA LEU A 50 27.97 -14.29 -9.62
C LEU A 50 27.58 -15.38 -8.61
N ILE A 51 28.31 -15.45 -7.51
CA ILE A 51 28.17 -16.51 -6.51
C ILE A 51 27.16 -16.18 -5.40
N GLY A 52 26.54 -14.99 -5.47
CA GLY A 52 25.60 -14.49 -4.47
C GLY A 52 26.31 -13.88 -3.25
N THR A 53 25.60 -13.77 -2.12
CA THR A 53 26.15 -13.31 -0.83
C THR A 53 26.97 -12.01 -0.92
N GLY A 54 26.42 -11.01 -1.62
CA GLY A 54 27.05 -9.70 -1.79
C GLY A 54 27.95 -9.57 -3.03
N ASP A 55 28.26 -10.64 -3.75
CA ASP A 55 28.97 -10.57 -5.04
C ASP A 55 28.11 -9.85 -6.09
N MET A 56 28.67 -8.83 -6.72
CA MET A 56 27.94 -7.94 -7.63
C MET A 56 28.81 -7.44 -8.80
N LEU A 57 28.14 -7.03 -9.87
CA LEU A 57 28.72 -6.24 -10.95
C LEU A 57 28.23 -4.80 -10.83
N PHE A 58 29.17 -3.86 -10.77
CA PHE A 58 28.90 -2.43 -10.79
C PHE A 58 29.27 -1.84 -12.15
N SER A 59 28.30 -1.22 -12.81
CA SER A 59 28.46 -0.54 -14.09
C SER A 59 28.27 0.97 -13.90
N PRO A 60 29.34 1.75 -13.68
CA PRO A 60 29.24 3.20 -13.56
C PRO A 60 29.02 3.86 -14.93
N LEU A 61 28.40 5.05 -14.91
CA LEU A 61 28.29 5.90 -16.10
C LEU A 61 29.66 6.16 -16.73
N GLY A 62 29.75 5.99 -18.05
CA GLY A 62 30.95 6.32 -18.83
C GLY A 62 32.01 5.22 -18.90
N VAL A 63 31.84 4.11 -18.17
CA VAL A 63 32.76 2.97 -18.23
C VAL A 63 32.13 1.84 -19.06
N GLY A 64 32.86 1.35 -20.07
CA GLY A 64 32.33 0.38 -21.04
C GLY A 64 32.23 -1.07 -20.54
N LYS A 65 32.72 -1.38 -19.33
CA LYS A 65 32.64 -2.71 -18.72
C LYS A 65 32.34 -2.61 -17.23
N PRO A 66 31.40 -3.40 -16.70
CA PRO A 66 31.16 -3.50 -15.27
C PRO A 66 32.35 -4.07 -14.51
N GLU A 67 32.56 -3.57 -13.31
CA GLU A 67 33.55 -4.06 -12.35
C GLU A 67 32.90 -5.05 -11.39
N ARG A 68 33.58 -6.16 -11.10
CA ARG A 68 33.12 -7.12 -10.10
C ARG A 68 33.55 -6.66 -8.72
N ILE A 69 32.60 -6.53 -7.81
CA ILE A 69 32.79 -6.00 -6.45
C ILE A 69 32.16 -6.98 -5.46
N GLN A 70 32.82 -7.17 -4.31
CA GLN A 70 32.24 -7.87 -3.18
C GLN A 70 31.60 -6.85 -2.23
N GLY A 71 30.28 -6.93 -2.08
CA GLY A 71 29.52 -6.15 -1.12
C GLY A 71 29.90 -6.48 0.32
N VAL A 72 29.85 -5.46 1.18
CA VAL A 72 30.05 -5.61 2.61
C VAL A 72 28.79 -6.20 3.23
N PHE A 73 28.96 -7.20 4.07
CA PHE A 73 27.88 -7.73 4.89
C PHE A 73 27.67 -6.83 6.11
N VAL A 74 26.43 -6.45 6.36
CA VAL A 74 26.02 -5.71 7.54
C VAL A 74 24.92 -6.52 8.22
N SER A 75 25.11 -6.87 9.48
CA SER A 75 24.13 -7.65 10.22
C SER A 75 22.92 -6.80 10.61
N ASP A 76 21.79 -7.45 10.90
CA ASP A 76 20.59 -6.75 11.39
C ASP A 76 20.87 -6.06 12.73
N GLU A 77 21.72 -6.64 13.60
CA GLU A 77 22.12 -6.01 14.85
C GLU A 77 23.00 -4.77 14.63
N GLU A 78 23.90 -4.80 13.64
CA GLU A 78 24.69 -3.61 13.25
C GLU A 78 23.78 -2.49 12.75
N ARG A 79 22.82 -2.82 11.88
CA ARG A 79 21.83 -1.88 11.37
C ARG A 79 21.04 -1.24 12.53
N GLU A 80 20.54 -2.05 13.47
CA GLU A 80 19.71 -1.55 14.56
C GLU A 80 20.48 -0.62 15.51
N ARG A 81 21.77 -0.93 15.77
CA ARG A 81 22.64 -0.04 16.54
C ARG A 81 22.81 1.32 15.88
N VAL A 82 22.98 1.35 14.55
CA VAL A 82 23.10 2.61 13.81
C VAL A 82 21.79 3.39 13.82
N ILE A 83 20.65 2.72 13.60
CA ILE A 83 19.33 3.35 13.66
C ILE A 83 19.09 3.98 15.03
N SER A 84 19.37 3.25 16.11
CA SER A 84 19.22 3.73 17.48
C SER A 84 20.09 4.94 17.76
N PHE A 85 21.37 4.87 17.39
CA PHE A 85 22.32 5.98 17.53
C PHE A 85 21.84 7.29 16.86
N ILE A 86 21.19 7.17 15.70
CA ILE A 86 20.64 8.32 14.95
C ILE A 86 19.38 8.86 15.63
N LYS A 87 18.44 7.98 16.02
CA LYS A 87 17.20 8.36 16.70
C LYS A 87 17.45 9.09 18.03
N ASP A 88 18.45 8.66 18.78
CA ASP A 88 18.80 9.30 20.07
C ASP A 88 19.30 10.74 19.89
N ARG A 89 19.76 11.12 18.69
CA ARG A 89 20.37 12.43 18.40
C ARG A 89 19.53 13.33 17.50
N SER A 90 18.45 12.81 16.92
CA SER A 90 17.65 13.53 15.95
C SER A 90 16.18 13.25 16.15
N GLN A 91 15.38 14.32 16.20
CA GLN A 91 13.93 14.22 16.02
C GLN A 91 13.64 14.13 14.52
N ALA A 92 12.72 13.25 14.13
CA ALA A 92 12.28 13.17 12.75
C ALA A 92 11.39 14.38 12.42
N ASN A 93 11.73 15.11 11.37
CA ASN A 93 10.92 16.22 10.86
C ASN A 93 10.28 15.76 9.54
N TYR A 94 9.03 15.29 9.62
CA TYR A 94 8.27 14.86 8.46
C TYR A 94 7.55 16.06 7.86
N SER A 95 7.62 16.21 6.54
CA SER A 95 6.81 17.22 5.83
C SER A 95 5.41 16.66 5.61
N GLU A 96 4.40 17.34 6.15
CA GLU A 96 2.99 17.00 5.94
C GLU A 96 2.61 17.12 4.46
N ASP A 97 3.14 18.12 3.74
CA ASP A 97 2.89 18.35 2.31
C ASP A 97 3.35 17.16 1.44
N ILE A 98 4.51 16.58 1.77
CA ILE A 98 5.05 15.42 1.03
C ILE A 98 4.21 14.18 1.33
N SER A 99 3.77 14.04 2.59
CA SER A 99 2.90 12.95 3.00
C SER A 99 1.58 13.00 2.22
N ALA A 100 0.95 14.17 2.12
CA ALA A 100 -0.28 14.38 1.37
C ALA A 100 -0.12 14.09 -0.14
N GLN A 101 0.96 14.55 -0.77
CA GLN A 101 1.23 14.28 -2.20
C GLN A 101 1.46 12.80 -2.51
N ILE A 102 2.12 12.07 -1.61
CA ILE A 102 2.31 10.61 -1.75
C ILE A 102 0.97 9.89 -1.68
N GLU A 103 0.06 10.35 -0.80
CA GLU A 103 -1.29 9.79 -0.71
C GLU A 103 -2.14 10.08 -1.94
N GLU A 104 -2.07 11.30 -2.48
CA GLU A 104 -2.81 11.72 -3.68
C GLU A 104 -2.34 10.96 -4.94
N ALA A 105 -1.02 10.82 -5.16
CA ALA A 105 -0.47 10.04 -6.27
C ALA A 105 -0.75 8.53 -6.19
N GLY A 106 -1.11 8.04 -5.00
CA GLY A 106 -1.60 6.67 -4.80
C GLY A 106 -3.04 6.47 -5.25
N LYS A 107 -3.89 7.52 -5.19
CA LYS A 107 -5.30 7.49 -5.61
C LYS A 107 -5.42 7.47 -7.14
N GLU A 108 -4.65 8.29 -7.85
CA GLU A 108 -4.68 8.39 -9.33
C GLU A 108 -4.40 7.07 -10.08
N LYS A 109 -3.77 6.07 -9.44
CA LYS A 109 -3.50 4.75 -10.05
C LYS A 109 -4.63 3.74 -9.86
N GLU A 110 -5.62 4.04 -9.03
CA GLU A 110 -6.79 3.18 -8.79
C GLU A 110 -8.08 3.72 -9.44
N ASP A 111 -8.09 4.98 -9.90
CA ASP A 111 -9.26 5.70 -10.44
C ASP A 111 -9.76 5.27 -11.84
N GLU A 112 -9.33 4.12 -12.39
CA GLU A 112 -9.85 3.62 -13.68
C GLU A 112 -11.15 2.80 -13.55
N LYS A 113 -11.82 2.78 -12.38
CA LYS A 113 -13.14 2.15 -12.22
C LYS A 113 -14.08 2.87 -11.24
N GLY A 114 -15.07 3.56 -11.80
CA GLY A 114 -16.45 3.51 -11.29
C GLY A 114 -16.92 4.74 -10.52
N SER A 115 -17.80 5.51 -11.17
CA SER A 115 -18.59 6.61 -10.62
C SER A 115 -19.62 6.19 -9.55
N GLY A 116 -19.84 7.05 -8.54
CA GLY A 116 -21.05 7.06 -7.70
C GLY A 116 -20.95 8.07 -6.54
N ALA A 117 -21.93 8.97 -6.42
CA ALA A 117 -21.87 10.21 -5.63
C ALA A 117 -21.95 10.04 -4.09
N GLU A 118 -21.52 11.11 -3.40
CA GLU A 118 -21.72 11.46 -1.98
C GLU A 118 -21.11 10.60 -0.85
N PHE A 119 -20.23 9.65 -1.17
CA PHE A 119 -19.14 9.19 -0.28
C PHE A 119 -17.78 9.75 -0.71
N SER A 120 -17.76 10.85 -1.46
CA SER A 120 -16.57 11.37 -2.16
C SER A 120 -15.36 11.68 -1.27
N GLU A 121 -15.56 11.87 0.04
CA GLU A 121 -14.46 12.14 1.00
C GLU A 121 -13.95 10.85 1.68
N TYR A 122 -14.75 9.79 1.64
CA TYR A 122 -14.47 8.51 2.27
C TYR A 122 -13.94 7.48 1.27
N ASP A 123 -13.27 6.45 1.77
CA ASP A 123 -12.77 5.38 0.91
C ASP A 123 -13.92 4.62 0.24
N GLU A 124 -13.82 4.34 -1.06
CA GLU A 124 -14.84 3.61 -1.82
C GLU A 124 -15.20 2.25 -1.20
N LEU A 125 -14.23 1.60 -0.55
CA LEU A 125 -14.40 0.30 0.10
C LEU A 125 -14.84 0.41 1.57
N LEU A 126 -15.16 1.62 2.06
CA LEU A 126 -15.55 1.83 3.45
C LEU A 126 -16.83 1.05 3.81
N LYS A 127 -17.82 1.04 2.92
CA LYS A 127 -19.08 0.30 3.11
C LYS A 127 -18.83 -1.22 3.20
N ASP A 128 -18.01 -1.75 2.31
CA ASP A 128 -17.62 -3.16 2.31
C ASP A 128 -16.81 -3.52 3.58
N ALA A 129 -15.94 -2.61 4.01
CA ALA A 129 -15.15 -2.77 5.23
C ALA A 129 -16.03 -2.77 6.50
N ALA A 130 -17.04 -1.91 6.57
CA ALA A 130 -18.01 -1.90 7.67
C ALA A 130 -18.71 -3.26 7.79
N VAL A 131 -19.22 -3.80 6.68
CA VAL A 131 -19.84 -5.13 6.65
C VAL A 131 -18.88 -6.21 7.15
N VAL A 132 -17.64 -6.25 6.64
CA VAL A 132 -16.63 -7.23 7.05
C VAL A 132 -16.33 -7.16 8.54
N VAL A 133 -16.19 -5.95 9.08
CA VAL A 133 -15.86 -5.72 10.49
C VAL A 133 -17.02 -6.11 11.40
N ILE A 134 -18.25 -5.74 11.04
CA ILE A 134 -19.47 -6.08 11.79
C ILE A 134 -19.68 -7.59 11.82
N GLU A 135 -19.53 -8.28 10.69
CA GLU A 135 -19.61 -9.75 10.63
C GLU A 135 -18.52 -10.43 11.45
N ALA A 136 -17.29 -9.90 11.41
CA ALA A 136 -16.16 -10.48 12.12
C ALA A 136 -16.12 -10.12 13.62
N LYS A 137 -16.95 -9.16 14.06
CA LYS A 137 -17.03 -8.60 15.43
C LYS A 137 -15.70 -8.08 15.99
N GLN A 138 -14.74 -7.79 15.12
CA GLN A 138 -13.45 -7.22 15.49
C GLN A 138 -12.87 -6.47 14.29
N ALA A 139 -12.21 -5.33 14.53
CA ALA A 139 -11.58 -4.56 13.47
C ALA A 139 -10.06 -4.58 13.60
N SER A 140 -9.35 -4.96 12.54
CA SER A 140 -7.90 -4.78 12.47
C SER A 140 -7.43 -4.54 11.05
N VAL A 141 -6.36 -3.75 10.91
CA VAL A 141 -5.75 -3.42 9.61
C VAL A 141 -5.41 -4.70 8.84
N SER A 142 -4.74 -5.66 9.50
CA SER A 142 -4.35 -6.94 8.88
C SER A 142 -5.54 -7.79 8.40
N MET A 143 -6.69 -7.68 9.04
CA MET A 143 -7.90 -8.38 8.60
C MET A 143 -8.42 -7.76 7.31
N LEU A 144 -8.58 -6.44 7.27
CA LEU A 144 -9.09 -5.74 6.09
C LEU A 144 -8.15 -5.90 4.90
N GLN A 145 -6.83 -5.88 5.12
CA GLN A 145 -5.83 -6.19 4.08
C GLN A 145 -6.08 -7.54 3.41
N ARG A 146 -6.42 -8.58 4.18
CA ARG A 146 -6.66 -9.94 3.63
C ARG A 146 -8.04 -10.08 2.99
N ARG A 147 -9.08 -9.52 3.62
CA ARG A 147 -10.47 -9.67 3.17
C ARG A 147 -10.77 -8.82 1.93
N LEU A 148 -10.23 -7.61 1.88
CA LEU A 148 -10.49 -6.64 0.81
C LEU A 148 -9.27 -6.43 -0.11
N LYS A 149 -8.19 -7.21 0.07
CA LYS A 149 -6.94 -7.13 -0.73
C LYS A 149 -6.31 -5.73 -0.73
N LEU A 150 -6.40 -5.05 0.41
CA LEU A 150 -5.93 -3.67 0.58
C LEU A 150 -4.44 -3.60 0.96
N GLY A 151 -3.79 -2.51 0.55
CA GLY A 151 -2.51 -2.09 1.13
C GLY A 151 -2.65 -1.67 2.61
N TYR A 152 -1.55 -1.69 3.37
CA TYR A 152 -1.57 -1.40 4.82
C TYR A 152 -2.14 -0.01 5.12
N SER A 153 -1.64 1.04 4.43
CA SER A 153 -2.06 2.43 4.67
C SER A 153 -3.54 2.66 4.37
N ARG A 154 -4.06 2.09 3.27
CA ARG A 154 -5.49 2.18 2.92
C ARG A 154 -6.35 1.45 3.96
N ALA A 155 -5.95 0.25 4.36
CA ALA A 155 -6.63 -0.49 5.42
C ALA A 155 -6.58 0.23 6.78
N ALA A 156 -5.48 0.91 7.13
CA ALA A 156 -5.38 1.70 8.35
C ALA A 156 -6.34 2.90 8.32
N ARG A 157 -6.33 3.66 7.22
CA ARG A 157 -7.23 4.80 7.01
C ARG A 157 -8.70 4.39 7.06
N ILE A 158 -9.06 3.27 6.43
CA ILE A 158 -10.43 2.74 6.51
C ILE A 158 -10.81 2.39 7.95
N VAL A 159 -9.92 1.80 8.74
CA VAL A 159 -10.19 1.52 10.16
C VAL A 159 -10.40 2.81 10.96
N ASP A 160 -9.64 3.87 10.65
CA ASP A 160 -9.83 5.19 11.29
C ASP A 160 -11.14 5.84 10.86
N GLN A 161 -11.51 5.77 9.58
CA GLN A 161 -12.82 6.23 9.10
C GLN A 161 -13.99 5.47 9.73
N LEU A 162 -13.85 4.16 9.95
CA LEU A 162 -14.84 3.38 10.70
C LEU A 162 -14.93 3.81 12.18
N GLU A 163 -13.84 4.34 12.76
CA GLU A 163 -13.84 4.89 14.12
C GLU A 163 -14.58 6.23 14.16
N ASP A 164 -14.31 7.10 13.18
CA ASP A 164 -14.96 8.40 13.03
C ASP A 164 -16.48 8.26 12.84
N LEU A 165 -16.91 7.23 12.09
CA LEU A 165 -18.32 6.86 11.92
C LEU A 165 -18.93 6.14 13.14
N GLY A 166 -18.15 5.89 14.20
CA GLY A 166 -18.60 5.22 15.41
C GLY A 166 -18.88 3.72 15.25
N ILE A 167 -18.50 3.11 14.13
CA ILE A 167 -18.67 1.68 13.84
C ILE A 167 -17.69 0.85 14.67
N VAL A 168 -16.49 1.37 14.90
CA VAL A 168 -15.45 0.73 15.73
C VAL A 168 -15.04 1.60 16.92
N GLY A 169 -14.53 0.96 17.97
CA GLY A 169 -13.93 1.61 19.13
C GLY A 169 -12.56 2.21 18.85
N GLY A 170 -12.02 2.91 19.84
CA GLY A 170 -10.74 3.61 19.70
C GLY A 170 -9.53 2.68 19.55
N PHE A 171 -8.39 3.28 19.22
CA PHE A 171 -7.13 2.55 19.10
C PHE A 171 -6.68 1.89 20.42
N GLU A 172 -6.63 0.55 20.43
CA GLU A 172 -6.15 -0.26 21.57
C GLU A 172 -4.74 -0.86 21.35
N GLY A 173 -3.84 -0.11 20.71
CA GLY A 173 -2.47 -0.57 20.50
C GLY A 173 -2.39 -1.75 19.52
N SER A 174 -1.98 -2.93 20.01
CA SER A 174 -1.84 -4.14 19.19
C SER A 174 -3.09 -5.02 19.13
N LYS A 175 -4.15 -4.67 19.86
CA LYS A 175 -5.40 -5.43 19.89
C LYS A 175 -6.35 -4.99 18.78
N PRO A 176 -7.17 -5.90 18.22
CA PRO A 176 -8.28 -5.52 17.34
C PRO A 176 -9.22 -4.55 18.06
N ARG A 177 -9.69 -3.51 17.35
CA ARG A 177 -10.68 -2.56 17.88
C ARG A 177 -12.03 -3.27 18.04
N GLU A 178 -12.72 -2.95 19.13
CA GLU A 178 -14.08 -3.45 19.40
C GLU A 178 -15.06 -2.88 18.37
N VAL A 179 -16.06 -3.66 17.96
CA VAL A 179 -17.11 -3.20 17.05
C VAL A 179 -18.29 -2.71 17.86
N LYS A 180 -18.72 -1.47 17.61
CA LYS A 180 -19.77 -0.77 18.38
C LYS A 180 -21.14 -0.79 17.72
N MET A 181 -21.22 -1.18 16.45
CA MET A 181 -22.45 -1.15 15.66
C MET A 181 -22.84 -2.56 15.20
N THR A 182 -24.14 -2.84 15.19
CA THR A 182 -24.73 -4.07 14.68
C THR A 182 -25.09 -3.95 13.20
N MET A 183 -25.32 -5.09 12.53
CA MET A 183 -25.69 -5.09 11.11
C MET A 183 -27.03 -4.38 10.85
N SER A 184 -27.98 -4.47 11.79
CA SER A 184 -29.26 -3.75 11.69
C SER A 184 -29.08 -2.24 11.78
N GLU A 185 -28.30 -1.77 12.75
CA GLU A 185 -27.97 -0.34 12.91
C GLU A 185 -27.18 0.21 11.71
N TRP A 186 -26.30 -0.61 11.12
CA TRP A 186 -25.57 -0.24 9.89
C TRP A 186 -26.50 -0.09 8.69
N LEU A 187 -27.48 -1.00 8.53
CA LEU A 187 -28.47 -0.92 7.45
C LEU A 187 -29.40 0.30 7.60
N GLU A 188 -29.76 0.67 8.82
CA GLU A 188 -30.48 1.92 9.10
C GLU A 188 -29.61 3.15 8.80
N PHE A 189 -28.33 3.14 9.22
CA PHE A 189 -27.38 4.22 8.97
C PHE A 189 -27.20 4.52 7.47
N ILE A 190 -27.05 3.48 6.63
CA ILE A 190 -26.98 3.65 5.18
C ILE A 190 -28.35 3.91 4.53
N GLY A 191 -29.44 3.57 5.21
CA GLY A 191 -30.82 3.77 4.76
C GLY A 191 -31.29 5.21 4.95
N GLU A 192 -30.91 5.85 6.06
CA GLU A 192 -31.17 7.27 6.33
C GLU A 192 -30.37 8.18 5.37
N GLU A 193 -29.15 7.81 4.98
CA GLU A 193 -28.35 8.57 4.01
C GLU A 193 -28.85 8.47 2.56
N ASN A 194 -29.53 7.38 2.18
CA ASN A 194 -30.19 7.27 0.88
C ASN A 194 -31.63 7.80 0.88
N GLY A 195 -32.09 8.37 2.01
CA GLY A 195 -33.47 8.74 2.29
C GLY A 195 -33.88 10.15 1.88
N SER A 196 -33.68 10.52 0.61
CA SER A 196 -34.57 11.48 -0.06
C SER A 196 -34.73 11.16 -1.55
N ASP A 197 -35.09 9.93 -1.86
CA ASP A 197 -36.02 9.62 -2.96
C ASP A 197 -36.46 8.15 -2.85
N ASP A 198 -37.77 7.96 -2.84
CA ASP A 198 -38.52 6.70 -2.97
C ASP A 198 -38.36 5.59 -1.91
N LEU A 199 -39.16 5.74 -0.84
CA LEU A 199 -39.98 4.62 -0.34
C LEU A 199 -41.43 5.08 -0.26
N ILE A 200 -42.16 4.87 -1.35
CA ILE A 200 -43.63 4.82 -1.34
C ILE A 200 -44.01 3.65 -0.43
N ILE A 201 -44.54 3.96 0.74
CA ILE A 201 -45.35 3.04 1.52
C ILE A 201 -46.70 3.01 0.79
N GLU A 202 -46.94 1.97 0.00
CA GLU A 202 -48.33 1.59 -0.31
C GLU A 202 -48.93 1.02 0.98
N ASP A 203 -49.63 1.90 1.72
CA ASP A 203 -50.66 1.49 2.67
C ASP A 203 -51.73 0.75 1.86
N GLU A 204 -51.67 -0.59 1.86
CA GLU A 204 -52.83 -1.41 1.53
C GLU A 204 -53.67 -1.51 2.81
N GLU A 205 -54.54 -0.53 3.01
CA GLU A 205 -55.60 -0.59 4.03
C GLU A 205 -56.54 -1.77 3.74
N LEU A 206 -56.86 -2.47 4.82
CA LEU A 206 -57.79 -3.57 4.97
C LEU A 206 -59.20 -3.19 4.51
N ASP A 207 -59.88 -4.09 3.81
CA ASP A 207 -61.34 -4.22 3.91
C ASP A 207 -61.69 -5.66 4.30
N GLU A 208 -62.03 -5.83 5.58
CA GLU A 208 -62.91 -6.89 6.06
C GLU A 208 -64.38 -6.53 5.70
N ASP A 209 -65.15 -7.58 5.41
CA ASP A 209 -66.62 -7.68 5.37
C ASP A 209 -67.40 -7.19 4.12
N PHE A 210 -67.75 -8.17 3.28
CA PHE A 210 -69.15 -8.55 3.00
C PHE A 210 -69.29 -10.04 2.65
#